data_AF-A0A8J7A811-F1
#
_entry.id   AF-A0A8J7A811-F1
#
_cell.length_a   1.000
_cell.length_b   1.000
_cell.length_c   1.000
_cell.angle_alpha   90.00
_cell.angle_beta   90.00
_cell.angle_gamma   90.00
#
_symmetry.space_group_name_H-M   'P 1'
#
loop_
_entity.id
_entity.type
_entity.pdbx_description
1 polymer ?
#
loop_
_entity_poly.entity_id
_entity_poly.type
_entity_poly.pdbx_seq_one_letter_code
_entity_poly.pdbx_strand_id
1 'polypeptide(L)' 'MAETAELLNRLRTGFWFFGLGSWSFGICDRTIAAVSDGFLSAIDIMQLATASFFAMGWFLLKPRQQPDTIEPDFNE' A
#
# COMPACT_ATOMS: atom_id res chain seq x y z
N MET A 1 -27.88 -1.78 -2.66
CA MET A 1 -26.68 -1.20 -3.31
C MET A 1 -25.70 -0.57 -2.32
N ALA A 2 -26.12 -0.17 -1.11
CA ALA A 2 -25.22 0.39 -0.09
C ALA A 2 -24.29 -0.64 0.58
N GLU A 3 -24.80 -1.82 0.97
CA GLU A 3 -24.00 -2.87 1.62
C GLU A 3 -22.84 -3.38 0.74
N THR A 4 -23.07 -3.50 -0.57
CA THR A 4 -22.04 -3.88 -1.53
C THR A 4 -20.92 -2.84 -1.63
N ALA A 5 -21.26 -1.55 -1.52
CA ALA A 5 -20.28 -0.47 -1.57
C ALA A 5 -19.40 -0.45 -0.30
N GLU A 6 -19.99 -0.72 0.86
CA GLU A 6 -19.25 -0.79 2.13
C GLU A 6 -18.31 -2.01 2.17
N LEU A 7 -18.78 -3.17 1.70
CA LEU A 7 -17.93 -4.36 1.54
C LEU A 7 -16.78 -4.09 0.58
N LEU A 8 -17.03 -3.44 -0.55
CA LEU A 8 -15.99 -3.08 -1.52
C LEU A 8 -14.96 -2.13 -0.91
N ASN A 9 -15.39 -1.18 -0.06
CA ASN A 9 -14.51 -0.25 0.63
C ASN A 9 -13.61 -0.95 1.67
N ARG A 10 -14.18 -1.89 2.44
CA ARG A 10 -13.45 -2.74 3.38
C ARG A 10 -12.45 -3.65 2.66
N LEU A 11 -12.86 -4.31 1.57
CA LEU A 11 -12.01 -5.15 0.73
C LEU A 11 -10.87 -4.34 0.11
N ARG A 12 -11.15 -3.15 -0.41
CA ARG A 12 -10.14 -2.24 -0.97
C ARG A 12 -9.11 -1.84 0.09
N THR A 13 -9.56 -1.56 1.31
CA THR A 13 -8.68 -1.25 2.44
C THR A 13 -7.83 -2.46 2.83
N GLY A 14 -8.43 -3.65 2.92
CA GLY A 14 -7.70 -4.90 3.17
C GLY A 14 -6.65 -5.22 2.11
N PHE A 15 -7.01 -5.07 0.83
CA PHE A 15 -6.08 -5.25 -0.29
C PHE A 15 -4.95 -4.22 -0.29
N TRP A 16 -5.24 -2.99 0.13
CA TRP A 16 -4.22 -1.96 0.31
C TRP A 16 -3.19 -2.35 1.36
N PHE A 17 -3.63 -2.82 2.55
CA PHE A 17 -2.75 -3.33 3.60
C PHE A 17 -1.99 -4.59 3.18
N PHE A 18 -2.65 -5.50 2.47
CA PHE A 18 -2.02 -6.72 1.94
C PHE A 18 -0.92 -6.38 0.93
N GLY A 19 -1.16 -5.41 0.05
CA GLY A 19 -0.15 -4.88 -0.85
C GLY A 19 1.04 -4.32 -0.07
N LEU A 20 0.80 -3.47 0.94
CA LEU A 20 1.87 -2.91 1.78
C LEU A 20 2.72 -4.00 2.44
N GLY A 21 2.08 -5.05 2.97
CA GLY A 21 2.75 -6.22 3.53
C GLY A 21 3.56 -7.00 2.49
N SER A 22 2.98 -7.25 1.31
CA SER A 22 3.65 -7.95 0.21
C SER A 22 4.88 -7.21 -0.32
N TRP A 23 4.80 -5.87 -0.47
CA TRP A 23 5.94 -5.05 -0.85
C TRP A 23 7.07 -5.13 0.18
N SER A 24 6.73 -4.95 1.46
CA SER A 24 7.70 -5.01 2.56
C SER A 24 8.36 -6.39 2.66
N PHE A 25 7.56 -7.46 2.53
CA PHE A 25 8.03 -8.83 2.56
C PHE A 25 8.94 -9.16 1.37
N GLY A 26 8.57 -8.76 0.14
CA GLY A 26 9.38 -9.01 -1.05
C GLY A 26 10.70 -8.24 -1.06
N ILE A 27 10.72 -7.02 -0.52
CA ILE A 27 11.94 -6.24 -0.30
C ILE A 27 12.83 -6.94 0.74
N CYS A 28 12.27 -7.38 1.87
CA CYS A 28 13.01 -8.09 2.91
C CYS A 28 13.57 -9.42 2.41
N ASP A 29 12.79 -10.25 1.71
CA ASP A 29 13.22 -11.54 1.15
C ASP A 29 14.44 -11.38 0.23
N ARG A 30 14.35 -10.46 -0.74
CA ARG A 30 15.47 -10.13 -1.63
C ARG A 30 16.69 -9.58 -0.88
N THR A 31 16.46 -8.73 0.12
CA THR A 31 17.54 -8.16 0.93
C THR A 31 18.23 -9.25 1.75
N ILE A 32 17.49 -10.16 2.36
CA ILE A 32 18.02 -11.28 3.16
C ILE A 32 18.81 -12.23 2.27
N ALA A 33 18.31 -12.57 1.08
CA ALA A 33 19.02 -13.39 0.10
C ALA A 33 20.35 -12.74 -0.34
N ALA A 34 20.32 -11.44 -0.66
CA ALA A 34 21.53 -10.70 -1.05
C ALA A 34 22.54 -10.56 0.11
N VAL A 35 22.07 -10.41 1.34
CA VAL A 35 22.92 -10.41 2.54
C VAL A 35 23.52 -11.79 2.81
N SER A 36 22.77 -12.88 2.59
CA SER A 36 23.29 -14.24 2.74
C SER A 36 24.34 -14.60 1.68
N ASP A 37 24.23 -14.06 0.48
CA ASP A 37 25.23 -14.22 -0.58
C ASP A 37 26.46 -13.31 -0.39
N GLY A 38 26.46 -12.40 0.59
CA GLY A 38 27.60 -11.58 0.97
C GLY A 38 27.92 -10.41 0.04
N PHE A 39 27.16 -10.23 -1.04
CA PHE A 39 27.29 -9.12 -1.98
C PHE A 39 25.92 -8.61 -2.43
N LEU A 40 25.63 -7.35 -2.12
CA LEU A 40 24.58 -6.61 -2.81
C LEU A 40 25.12 -6.18 -4.17
N SER A 41 24.67 -6.83 -5.23
CA SER A 41 24.96 -6.37 -6.58
C SER A 41 24.30 -5.01 -6.80
N ALA A 42 24.90 -4.15 -7.65
CA ALA A 42 24.31 -2.87 -8.02
C ALA A 42 22.88 -3.03 -8.60
N ILE A 43 22.62 -4.18 -9.22
CA ILE A 43 21.31 -4.57 -9.74
C ILE A 43 20.28 -4.74 -8.62
N ASP A 44 20.64 -5.38 -7.51
CA ASP A 44 19.74 -5.62 -6.38
C ASP A 44 19.36 -4.30 -5.71
N ILE A 45 20.31 -3.36 -5.60
CA ILE A 45 20.06 -2.01 -5.09
C ILE A 45 19.07 -1.26 -5.99
N MET A 46 19.26 -1.32 -7.32
CA MET A 46 18.35 -0.66 -8.26
C MET A 46 16.94 -1.29 -8.22
N GLN A 47 16.86 -2.60 -7.99
CA GLN A 47 15.61 -3.33 -7.88
C GLN A 47 14.89 -3.07 -6.56
N LEU A 48 15.62 -3.00 -5.45
CA LEU A 48 15.13 -2.57 -4.14
C LEU A 48 14.62 -1.13 -4.19
N ALA A 49 15.36 -0.23 -4.84
CA ALA A 49 14.95 1.16 -5.03
C ALA A 49 13.65 1.23 -5.85
N THR A 50 13.58 0.52 -6.98
CA THR A 50 12.37 0.47 -7.82
C THR A 50 11.18 -0.12 -7.08
N ALA A 51 11.36 -1.23 -6.36
CA ALA A 51 10.33 -1.85 -5.53
C ALA A 51 9.85 -0.88 -4.43
N SER A 52 10.77 -0.14 -3.81
CA SER A 52 10.45 0.89 -2.81
C SER A 52 9.69 2.07 -3.41
N PHE A 53 10.06 2.54 -4.60
CA PHE A 53 9.32 3.59 -5.32
C PHE A 53 7.90 3.15 -5.66
N PHE A 54 7.72 1.92 -6.14
CA PHE A 54 6.40 1.36 -6.38
C PHE A 54 5.60 1.18 -5.09
N ALA A 55 6.24 0.76 -3.99
CA ALA A 55 5.61 0.67 -2.67
C ALA A 55 5.17 2.05 -2.15
N MET A 56 5.97 3.10 -2.36
CA MET A 56 5.59 4.49 -2.05
C MET A 56 4.40 4.95 -2.91
N GLY A 57 4.41 4.65 -4.21
CA GLY A 57 3.27 4.91 -5.09
C GLY A 57 2.00 4.19 -4.62
N TRP A 58 2.14 2.95 -4.15
CA TRP A 58 1.06 2.16 -3.56
C TRP A 58 0.55 2.78 -2.24
N PHE A 59 1.44 3.31 -1.40
CA PHE A 59 1.08 4.00 -0.17
C PHE A 59 0.26 5.27 -0.45
N LEU A 60 0.60 6.02 -1.51
CA LEU A 60 -0.12 7.24 -1.91
C LEU A 60 -1.52 6.96 -2.46
N LEU A 61 -1.77 5.76 -3.00
CA LEU A 61 -3.08 5.28 -3.46
C LEU A 61 -4.06 4.94 -2.32
N LYS A 62 -3.70 5.26 -1.06
CA LYS A 62 -4.53 5.04 0.13
C LYS A 62 -5.98 5.46 -0.16
N PRO A 63 -6.97 4.56 0.03
CA PRO A 63 -8.36 4.90 -0.21
C PRO A 63 -8.77 6.05 0.72
N ARG A 64 -9.02 7.23 0.14
CA ARG A 64 -9.64 8.36 0.84
C ARG A 64 -11.07 7.96 1.18
N GLN A 65 -11.38 7.87 2.46
CA GLN A 65 -12.75 7.85 2.94
C GLN A 65 -13.33 9.24 2.62
N GLN A 66 -14.41 9.29 1.86
CA GLN A 66 -15.12 10.55 1.65
C GLN A 66 -15.66 11.00 3.00
N PRO A 67 -15.30 12.20 3.50
CA PRO A 67 -15.96 12.75 4.67
C PRO A 67 -17.43 12.93 4.29
N ASP A 68 -18.30 12.35 5.08
CA ASP A 68 -19.68 12.75 5.24
C ASP A 68 -19.67 14.26 5.48
N THR A 69 -19.93 15.03 4.42
CA THR A 69 -20.19 16.46 4.51
C THR A 69 -21.40 16.60 5.43
N ILE A 70 -21.14 16.93 6.70
CA ILE A 70 -22.17 17.42 7.62
C ILE A 70 -22.65 18.73 6.98
N GLU A 71 -23.75 18.68 6.23
CA GLU A 71 -24.46 19.91 5.86
C GLU A 71 -24.94 20.53 7.19
N PRO A 72 -24.48 21.74 7.53
CA PRO A 72 -25.05 22.45 8.66
C PRO A 72 -26.52 22.73 8.36
N ASP A 73 -27.40 22.13 9.17
CA ASP A 73 -28.83 22.39 9.17
C ASP A 73 -29.05 23.86 9.58
N PHE A 74 -29.15 24.74 8.58
CA PHE A 74 -29.39 26.18 8.76
C PHE A 74 -30.88 26.54 8.80
N ASN A 75 -31.77 25.57 9.07
CA ASN A 75 -33.21 25.77 9.10
C ASN A 75 -33.80 25.46 10.49
N GLU A 76 -33.47 26.29 11.48
CA GLU A 76 -34.27 26.47 12.70
C GLU A 76 -34.69 27.94 12.86
#